data_AF-A0A3D2F980-F1
#
_entry.id   AF-A0A3D2F980-F1
#
_cell.length_a   1.000
_cell.length_b   1.000
_cell.length_c   1.000
_cell.angle_alpha   90.00
_cell.angle_beta   90.00
_cell.angle_gamma   90.00
#
_symmetry.space_group_name_H-M   'P 1'
#
loop_
_entity.id
_entity.type
_entity.pdbx_description
1 polymer ?
#
loop_
_entity_poly.entity_id
_entity_poly.type
_entity_poly.pdbx_seq_one_letter_code
_entity_poly.pdbx_strand_id
1 'polypeptide(L)' 'MRLPQLEHVCTLDVKLDPIKEIGHCRACSRRIIPIIGGAVTGP' A
#
# COMPACT_ATOMS: atom_id res chain seq x y z
N MET A 1 -6.07 -19.82 25.34
CA MET A 1 -5.75 -18.59 24.58
C MET A 1 -6.84 -18.41 23.54
N ARG A 2 -7.60 -17.30 23.58
CA ARG A 2 -8.67 -17.04 22.59
C ARG A 2 -8.05 -16.29 21.42
N LEU A 3 -8.30 -16.76 20.20
CA LEU A 3 -7.85 -16.08 18.98
C LEU A 3 -8.71 -14.83 18.74
N PRO A 4 -8.11 -13.73 18.25
CA PRO A 4 -8.87 -12.55 17.85
C PRO A 4 -9.81 -12.89 16.69
N GLN A 5 -11.02 -12.31 16.70
CA GLN A 5 -11.92 -12.35 15.55
C GLN A 5 -11.57 -11.20 14.59
N LEU A 6 -11.64 -11.46 13.29
CA LEU A 6 -11.38 -10.49 12.24
C LEU A 6 -12.69 -10.10 11.56
N GLU A 7 -12.87 -8.81 11.32
CA GLU A 7 -14.02 -8.25 10.60
C GLU A 7 -13.54 -7.39 9.43
N HIS A 8 -14.32 -7.35 8.35
CA HIS A 8 -14.02 -6.51 7.20
C HIS A 8 -14.37 -5.06 7.50
N VAL A 9 -13.38 -4.17 7.43
CA VAL A 9 -13.56 -2.73 7.71
C VAL A 9 -13.82 -1.94 6.44
N CYS A 10 -12.93 -2.06 5.45
CA CYS A 10 -13.08 -1.41 4.15
C CYS A 10 -12.13 -2.01 3.11
N THR A 11 -12.34 -1.60 1.86
CA THR A 11 -11.49 -1.80 0.71
C THR A 11 -10.93 -0.45 0.26
N LEU A 12 -9.64 -0.41 -0.06
CA LEU A 12 -8.95 0.78 -0.56
C LEU A 12 -8.59 0.59 -2.04
N ASP A 13 -9.20 1.36 -2.93
CA ASP A 13 -8.81 1.47 -4.33
C ASP A 13 -7.77 2.58 -4.49
N VAL A 14 -6.49 2.23 -4.50
CA VAL A 14 -5.39 3.21 -4.43
C VAL A 14 -4.87 3.56 -5.82
N LYS A 15 -4.82 4.86 -6.14
CA LYS A 15 -4.19 5.39 -7.36
C LYS A 15 -2.72 5.67 -7.09
N LEU A 16 -1.87 5.07 -7.91
CA LEU A 16 -0.42 5.17 -7.82
C LEU A 16 0.13 5.93 -9.02
N ASP A 17 1.06 6.84 -8.75
CA ASP A 17 1.87 7.52 -9.78
C ASP A 17 3.00 6.59 -10.25
N PRO A 18 3.67 6.87 -11.39
CA PRO A 18 4.79 6.06 -11.83
C PRO A 18 5.90 5.92 -10.79
N ILE A 19 6.62 4.81 -10.93
CA ILE A 19 7.74 4.46 -10.07
C ILE A 19 8.84 5.51 -10.24
N LYS A 20 9.31 6.03 -9.11
CA LYS A 20 10.51 6.87 -9.02
C LYS A 20 11.64 6.00 -8.48
N GLU A 21 12.52 5.56 -9.38
CA GLU A 21 13.70 4.79 -9.00
C GLU A 21 14.68 5.67 -8.21
N ILE A 22 15.06 5.23 -7.01
CA ILE A 22 16.13 5.85 -6.23
C ILE A 22 17.47 5.18 -6.55
N GLY A 23 17.44 3.91 -6.95
CA GLY A 23 18.60 3.15 -7.37
C GLY A 23 18.98 2.05 -6.38
N HIS A 24 20.18 1.50 -6.54
CA HIS A 24 20.65 0.38 -5.74
C HIS A 24 21.08 0.85 -4.35
N CYS A 25 20.50 0.23 -3.33
CA CYS A 25 21.03 0.21 -1.97
C CYS A 25 21.98 -0.99 -1.81
N ARG A 26 22.64 -1.07 -0.65
CA ARG A 26 23.68 -2.09 -0.34
C ARG A 26 23.28 -3.54 -0.68
N ALA A 27 22.00 -3.90 -0.62
CA ALA A 27 21.53 -5.27 -0.89
C ALA A 27 20.19 -5.32 -1.64
N CYS A 28 19.72 -4.22 -2.23
CA CYS A 28 18.41 -4.16 -2.88
C CYS A 28 18.29 -2.95 -3.81
N SER A 29 17.18 -2.86 -4.52
CA SER A 29 16.80 -1.63 -5.24
C SER A 29 15.76 -0.86 -4.44
N ARG A 30 15.96 0.45 -4.30
CA ARG A 30 15.05 1.36 -3.61
C ARG A 30 14.29 2.18 -4.63
N ARG A 31 12.98 2.33 -4.41
CA ARG A 31 12.08 3.12 -5.23
C ARG A 31 10.97 3.76 -4.39
N ILE A 32 10.35 4.80 -4.93
CA ILE A 32 9.16 5.45 -4.39
C ILE A 32 8.02 5.28 -5.39
N ILE A 33 6.83 4.92 -4.92
CA ILE A 33 5.60 4.93 -5.70
C ILE A 33 4.61 5.84 -4.97
N PRO A 34 4.41 7.09 -5.43
CA PRO A 34 3.50 8.02 -4.78
C PRO A 34 2.05 7.52 -4.82
N ILE A 35 1.36 7.60 -3.68
CA ILE A 35 -0.10 7.50 -3.64
C ILE A 35 -0.67 8.89 -3.96
N ILE A 36 -1.45 8.98 -5.04
CA ILE A 36 -1.97 10.25 -5.56
C ILE A 36 -3.48 10.40 -5.42
N GLY A 37 -4.12 9.43 -4.77
CA GLY A 37 -5.55 9.44 -4.49
C GLY A 37 -6.12 8.03 -4.49
N GLY A 38 -7.44 7.94 -4.57
CA GLY A 38 -8.13 6.66 -4.53
C GLY A 38 -9.57 6.79 -4.11
N ALA A 39 -10.19 5.64 -3.84
CA ALA A 39 -11.50 5.55 -3.22
C ALA A 39 -11.44 4.57 -2.04
N VAL A 40 -12.37 4.75 -1.11
CA VAL A 40 -12.59 3.83 0.01
C VAL A 40 -14.02 3.32 -0.11
N THR A 41 -14.20 2.02 -0.05
CA THR A 41 -15.52 1.38 -0.05
C THR A 41 -15.62 0.40 1.12
N GLY A 42 -16.81 0.20 1.65
CA GLY A 42 -17.01 -0.61 2.84
C GLY A 42 -18.44 -0.53 3.34
N PRO A 43 -18.80 -1.34 4.35
CA PRO A 43 -20.07 -1.24 5.05
C PRO A 43 -20.35 0.16 5.61
#